data_AF-A0AB38Z7S5-F1
#
_entry.id   AF-A0AB38Z7S5-F1
#
_cell.length_a   1.000
_cell.length_b   1.000
_cell.length_c   1.000
_cell.angle_alpha   90.00
_cell.angle_beta   90.00
_cell.angle_gamma   90.00
#
_symmetry.space_group_name_H-M   'P 1'
#
loop_
_entity.id
_entity.type
_entity.pdbx_description
1 polymer ?
#
loop_
_entity_poly.entity_id
_entity_poly.type
_entity_poly.pdbx_seq_one_letter_code
_entity_poly.pdbx_strand_id
1 'polypeptide(L)'
;MSFAAIFSIVIGVLVIFQWRENLNRRALQDPNKGYKSRWGTYELILRSAAEFATALMLILAGTGLLSEQSWGESLYLLATGMFIYSAINSPGYFVQQKNWSVVAAYAIALELAILGVILFL
;
A
#
# COMPACT_ATOMS: atom_id res chain seq x y z
N MET A 1 -11.01 1.62 18.20
CA MET A 1 -10.00 2.55 17.65
C MET A 1 -8.60 1.95 17.55
N SER A 2 -8.10 1.24 18.57
CA SER A 2 -6.73 0.68 18.56
C SER A 2 -6.45 -0.28 17.40
N PHE A 3 -7.43 -1.11 17.00
CA PHE A 3 -7.28 -1.98 15.83
C PHE A 3 -7.01 -1.18 14.55
N ALA A 4 -7.90 -0.24 14.20
CA ALA A 4 -7.76 0.62 13.02
C ALA A 4 -6.41 1.36 13.01
N ALA A 5 -6.01 1.90 14.16
CA ALA A 5 -4.76 2.65 14.28
C ALA A 5 -3.52 1.76 14.08
N ILE A 6 -3.45 0.62 14.77
CA ILE A 6 -2.34 -0.34 14.66
C ILE A 6 -2.29 -0.92 13.25
N PHE A 7 -3.45 -1.32 12.70
CA PHE A 7 -3.58 -1.83 11.35
C PHE A 7 -3.01 -0.83 10.33
N SER A 8 -3.45 0.43 10.37
CA SER A 8 -2.98 1.45 9.41
C SER A 8 -1.48 1.68 9.51
N ILE A 9 -0.90 1.76 10.71
CA ILE A 9 0.55 1.93 10.88
C ILE A 9 1.30 0.71 10.33
N VAL A 10 0.91 -0.49 10.72
CA VAL A 10 1.57 -1.73 10.30
C VAL A 10 1.51 -1.89 8.79
N ILE A 11 0.33 -1.74 8.19
CA ILE A 11 0.15 -1.85 6.75
C ILE A 11 0.93 -0.75 6.01
N GLY A 12 0.89 0.49 6.48
CA GLY A 12 1.66 1.57 5.86
C GLY A 12 3.17 1.27 5.85
N VAL A 13 3.73 0.78 6.95
CA VAL A 13 5.14 0.36 7.02
C VAL A 13 5.42 -0.82 6.07
N LEU A 14 4.54 -1.82 6.03
CA LEU A 14 4.70 -2.98 5.14
C LEU A 14 4.62 -2.58 3.66
N VAL A 15 3.75 -1.65 3.28
CA VAL A 15 3.65 -1.13 1.91
C VAL A 15 4.95 -0.42 1.51
N ILE A 16 5.52 0.42 2.38
CA ILE A 16 6.84 1.06 2.14
C ILE A 16 7.91 0.01 1.92
N PHE A 17 7.99 -0.97 2.82
CA PHE A 17 9.00 -2.03 2.74
C PHE A 17 8.86 -2.85 1.46
N GLN A 18 7.65 -3.30 1.14
CA GLN A 18 7.36 -4.11 -0.04
C GLN A 18 7.71 -3.37 -1.33
N TRP A 19 7.34 -2.09 -1.45
CA TRP A 19 7.63 -1.31 -2.64
C TRP A 19 9.11 -0.96 -2.78
N ARG A 20 9.81 -0.68 -1.68
CA ARG A 20 11.27 -0.52 -1.67
C ARG A 20 11.96 -1.78 -2.19
N GLU A 21 11.58 -2.96 -1.69
CA GLU A 21 12.18 -4.22 -2.13
C GLU A 21 11.89 -4.53 -3.60
N ASN A 22 10.68 -4.21 -4.08
CA ASN A 22 10.31 -4.35 -5.48
C ASN A 22 11.14 -3.44 -6.40
N LEU A 23 11.39 -2.19 -6.00
CA LEU A 23 12.28 -1.26 -6.71
C LEU A 23 13.73 -1.75 -6.72
N ASN A 24 14.24 -2.25 -5.58
CA ASN A 24 15.59 -2.81 -5.46
C ASN A 24 15.77 -4.04 -6.37
N ARG A 25 14.84 -5.01 -6.33
CA ARG A 25 14.89 -6.22 -7.16
C ARG A 25 14.92 -5.88 -8.65
N ARG A 26 14.19 -4.85 -9.06
CA ARG A 26 14.20 -4.38 -10.45
C ARG A 26 15.50 -3.68 -10.83
N ALA A 27 16.05 -2.85 -9.96
CA ALA A 27 17.36 -2.24 -10.18
C ALA A 27 18.47 -3.28 -10.37
N LEU A 28 18.36 -4.44 -9.68
CA LEU A 28 19.30 -5.55 -9.79
C LEU A 28 19.12 -6.43 -11.03
N GLN A 29 17.88 -6.62 -11.51
CA GLN A 29 17.59 -7.55 -12.61
C GLN A 29 17.89 -7.00 -14.00
N ASP A 30 17.99 -5.67 -14.17
CA ASP A 30 18.27 -5.11 -15.50
C ASP A 30 19.03 -3.76 -15.48
N PRO A 31 20.38 -3.76 -15.35
CA PRO A 31 21.18 -2.54 -15.40
C PRO A 31 21.21 -1.88 -16.79
N ASN A 32 20.98 -2.66 -17.87
CA ASN A 32 21.21 -2.24 -19.26
C ASN A 32 19.99 -2.37 -20.18
N LYS A 33 18.89 -3.06 -19.82
CA LYS A 33 17.62 -2.86 -20.53
C LYS A 33 16.92 -1.67 -19.90
N GLY A 34 17.27 -0.49 -20.42
CA GLY A 34 16.37 0.66 -20.34
C GLY A 34 14.94 0.24 -20.70
N TYR A 35 13.97 0.86 -20.05
CA TYR A 35 12.54 0.59 -20.15
C TYR A 35 12.11 0.13 -21.56
N LYS A 36 11.94 -1.19 -21.74
CA LYS A 36 11.54 -1.77 -23.03
C LYS A 36 10.08 -1.47 -23.43
N SER A 37 9.38 -0.65 -22.67
CA SER A 37 8.07 -0.11 -23.04
C SER A 37 8.06 1.39 -22.78
N ARG A 38 7.65 2.18 -23.79
CA ARG A 38 7.43 3.63 -23.73
C ARG A 38 6.53 4.06 -22.56
N TRP A 39 5.73 3.13 -22.03
CA TRP A 39 4.78 3.33 -20.93
C TRP A 39 5.27 2.80 -19.58
N GLY A 40 6.29 1.95 -19.54
CA GLY A 40 6.71 1.27 -18.32
C GLY A 40 7.30 2.20 -17.25
N THR A 41 8.00 3.27 -17.66
CA THR A 41 8.71 4.17 -16.72
C THR A 41 7.76 5.00 -15.88
N TYR A 42 6.86 5.67 -16.57
CA TYR A 42 5.88 6.51 -15.93
C TYR A 42 4.89 5.67 -15.13
N GLU A 43 4.52 4.49 -15.62
CA GLU A 43 3.66 3.57 -14.88
C GLU A 43 4.29 3.15 -13.55
N LEU A 44 5.57 2.75 -13.54
CA LEU A 44 6.24 2.35 -12.30
C LEU A 44 6.42 3.53 -11.34
N ILE A 45 6.84 4.70 -11.84
CA ILE A 45 7.05 5.89 -11.01
C ILE A 45 5.73 6.33 -10.38
N LEU A 46 4.67 6.49 -11.18
CA LEU A 46 3.36 6.94 -10.70
C LEU A 46 2.72 5.92 -9.78
N ARG A 47 2.86 4.62 -10.07
CA ARG A 47 2.37 3.55 -9.19
C ARG A 47 3.11 3.56 -7.86
N SER A 48 4.45 3.64 -7.88
CA SER A 48 5.24 3.71 -6.65
C SER A 48 4.89 4.95 -5.85
N ALA A 49 4.72 6.11 -6.51
CA ALA A 49 4.31 7.35 -5.86
C ALA A 49 2.93 7.23 -5.19
N ALA A 50 1.95 6.61 -5.87
CA ALA A 50 0.63 6.38 -5.30
C ALA A 50 0.68 5.45 -4.08
N GLU A 51 1.54 4.44 -4.11
CA GLU A 51 1.70 3.47 -3.02
C GLU A 51 2.42 4.07 -1.81
N PHE A 52 3.47 4.86 -2.04
CA PHE A 52 4.12 5.63 -0.97
C PHE A 52 3.20 6.69 -0.38
N ALA A 53 2.41 7.38 -1.21
CA ALA A 53 1.39 8.32 -0.72
C ALA A 53 0.35 7.61 0.15
N THR A 54 -0.16 6.46 -0.30
CA THR A 54 -1.10 5.62 0.48
C THR A 54 -0.49 5.20 1.82
N ALA A 55 0.76 4.73 1.82
CA ALA A 55 1.44 4.32 3.03
C ALA A 55 1.66 5.46 4.03
N LEU A 56 2.08 6.64 3.54
CA LEU A 56 2.24 7.83 4.38
C LEU A 56 0.90 8.24 5.01
N MET A 57 -0.16 8.24 4.21
CA MET A 57 -1.51 8.57 4.70
C MET A 57 -1.98 7.58 5.76
N LEU A 58 -1.72 6.28 5.59
CA LEU A 58 -2.05 5.25 6.58
C LEU A 58 -1.27 5.45 7.90
N ILE A 59 0.04 5.73 7.83
CA ILE A 59 0.86 5.97 9.02
C ILE A 59 0.39 7.22 9.75
N LEU A 60 0.13 8.31 9.03
CA LEU A 60 -0.40 9.56 9.60
C LEU A 60 -1.77 9.33 10.24
N ALA A 61 -2.67 8.63 9.56
CA ALA A 61 -4.00 8.31 10.08
C ALA A 61 -3.92 7.50 11.37
N GLY A 62 -3.15 6.41 11.39
CA GLY A 62 -3.00 5.62 12.61
C GLY A 62 -2.33 6.38 13.75
N THR A 63 -1.36 7.26 13.44
CA THR A 63 -0.74 8.14 14.44
C THR A 63 -1.76 9.16 15.01
N GLY A 64 -2.60 9.72 14.15
CA GLY A 64 -3.69 10.60 14.55
C GLY A 64 -4.72 9.90 15.44
N LEU A 65 -5.10 8.68 15.08
CA LEU A 65 -6.01 7.85 15.87
C LEU A 65 -5.42 7.47 17.23
N LEU A 66 -4.12 7.10 17.32
CA LEU A 66 -3.46 6.81 18.60
C LEU A 66 -3.32 8.05 19.49
N SER A 67 -3.17 9.23 18.87
CA SER A 67 -3.06 10.51 19.56
C SER A 67 -4.42 11.15 19.87
N GLU A 68 -5.52 10.42 19.66
CA GLU A 68 -6.91 10.87 19.88
C GLU A 68 -7.23 12.20 19.16
N GLN A 69 -6.62 12.42 18.00
CA GLN A 69 -6.83 13.63 17.22
C GLN A 69 -8.04 13.48 16.29
N SER A 70 -8.91 14.50 16.25
CA SER A 70 -10.13 14.49 15.44
C SER A 70 -9.86 14.35 13.93
N TRP A 71 -8.72 14.83 13.44
CA TRP A 71 -8.32 14.65 12.04
C TRP A 71 -7.93 13.20 11.72
N GLY A 72 -7.59 12.38 12.73
CA GLY A 72 -7.19 10.99 12.56
C GLY A 72 -8.32 10.13 11.98
N GLU A 73 -9.58 10.42 12.34
CA GLU A 73 -10.76 9.70 11.86
C GLU A 73 -11.00 9.91 10.37
N SER A 74 -11.06 11.18 9.95
CA SER A 74 -11.22 11.55 8.54
C SER A 74 -10.06 11.03 7.70
N LEU A 75 -8.83 11.11 8.22
CA LEU A 75 -7.65 10.64 7.52
C LEU A 75 -7.62 9.10 7.42
N TYR A 76 -8.14 8.39 8.43
CA TYR A 76 -8.26 6.94 8.42
C TYR A 76 -9.19 6.44 7.32
N LEU A 77 -10.38 7.03 7.19
CA LEU A 77 -11.32 6.65 6.14
C LEU A 77 -10.74 6.91 4.74
N LEU A 78 -10.09 8.06 4.55
CA LEU A 78 -9.41 8.38 3.30
C LEU A 78 -8.26 7.42 2.99
N ALA A 79 -7.33 7.23 3.93
CA ALA A 79 -6.14 6.40 3.75
C ALA A 79 -6.50 4.92 3.54
N THR A 80 -7.49 4.42 4.28
CA THR A 80 -7.96 3.04 4.13
C THR A 80 -8.69 2.84 2.81
N GLY A 81 -9.45 3.84 2.33
CA GLY A 81 -10.03 3.82 0.98
C GLY A 81 -8.96 3.77 -0.11
N MET A 82 -7.89 4.58 0.00
CA MET A 82 -6.74 4.52 -0.90
C MET A 82 -6.08 3.13 -0.87
N PHE A 83 -5.93 2.55 0.31
CA PHE A 83 -5.35 1.22 0.48
C PHE A 83 -6.22 0.11 -0.11
N ILE A 84 -7.54 0.14 0.08
CA ILE A 84 -8.48 -0.81 -0.53
C ILE A 84 -8.35 -0.78 -2.05
N TYR A 85 -8.31 0.42 -2.65
CA TYR A 85 -8.08 0.56 -4.08
C TYR A 85 -6.73 -0.03 -4.52
N SER A 86 -5.65 0.29 -3.80
CA SER A 86 -4.32 -0.29 -4.06
C SER A 86 -4.34 -1.83 -3.95
N ALA A 87 -4.97 -2.38 -2.91
CA ALA A 87 -5.01 -3.81 -2.66
C ALA A 87 -5.80 -4.60 -3.70
N ILE A 88 -6.74 -3.95 -4.40
CA ILE A 88 -7.43 -4.53 -5.56
C ILE A 88 -6.57 -4.43 -6.82
N ASN A 89 -5.92 -3.28 -7.05
CA ASN A 89 -5.27 -2.98 -8.33
C ASN A 89 -3.83 -3.52 -8.43
N SER A 90 -3.07 -3.52 -7.33
CA SER A 90 -1.65 -3.88 -7.31
C SER A 90 -1.33 -5.37 -7.46
N PRO A 91 -2.15 -6.34 -7.01
CA PRO A 91 -1.86 -7.76 -7.18
C PRO A 91 -1.65 -8.20 -8.63
N GLY A 92 -2.31 -7.56 -9.61
CA GLY A 92 -2.17 -7.90 -11.03
C GLY A 92 -0.72 -7.81 -11.53
N TYR A 93 0.06 -6.87 -10.99
CA TYR A 93 1.49 -6.72 -11.28
C TYR A 93 2.33 -7.89 -10.71
N PHE A 94 1.97 -8.40 -9.53
CA PHE A 94 2.67 -9.52 -8.89
C PHE A 94 2.30 -10.88 -9.48
N VAL A 95 1.08 -11.03 -10.01
CA VAL A 95 0.66 -12.19 -10.81
C VAL A 95 1.56 -12.36 -12.05
N GLN A 96 1.85 -11.27 -12.77
CA GLN A 96 2.74 -11.31 -13.93
C GLN A 96 4.17 -11.74 -13.57
N GLN A 97 4.61 -11.48 -12.33
CA GLN A 97 5.89 -11.91 -11.79
C GLN A 97 5.85 -13.29 -11.13
N LYS A 98 4.72 -13.99 -11.21
CA LYS A 98 4.48 -15.29 -10.54
C LYS A 98 4.69 -15.26 -9.02
N ASN A 99 4.58 -14.09 -8.39
CA ASN A 99 4.76 -13.91 -6.96
C ASN A 99 3.43 -14.00 -6.22
N TRP A 100 2.91 -15.22 -6.09
CA TRP A 100 1.61 -15.49 -5.46
C TRP A 100 1.58 -15.20 -3.96
N SER A 101 2.73 -15.26 -3.27
CA SER A 101 2.81 -14.93 -1.85
C SER A 101 2.42 -13.47 -1.58
N VAL A 102 2.87 -12.55 -2.43
CA VAL A 102 2.50 -11.12 -2.31
C VAL A 102 1.03 -10.90 -2.67
N VAL A 103 0.50 -11.63 -3.66
CA VAL A 103 -0.93 -11.58 -4.01
C VAL A 103 -1.80 -12.00 -2.82
N ALA A 104 -1.45 -13.09 -2.14
CA ALA A 104 -2.16 -13.55 -0.95
C ALA A 104 -2.08 -12.53 0.20
N ALA A 105 -0.92 -11.91 0.41
CA ALA A 105 -0.76 -10.87 1.44
C ALA A 105 -1.68 -9.67 1.19
N TYR A 106 -1.82 -9.23 -0.06
CA TYR A 106 -2.74 -8.16 -0.42
C TYR A 106 -4.22 -8.57 -0.24
N ALA A 107 -4.58 -9.81 -0.56
CA ALA A 107 -5.94 -10.31 -0.33
C ALA A 107 -6.31 -10.31 1.16
N ILE A 108 -5.43 -10.83 2.02
CA ILE A 108 -5.63 -10.80 3.48
C ILE A 108 -5.70 -9.37 4.00
N ALA A 109 -4.80 -8.49 3.54
CA ALA A 109 -4.80 -7.10 3.98
C ALA A 109 -6.05 -6.34 3.51
N LEU A 110 -6.61 -6.69 2.35
CA LEU A 110 -7.88 -6.13 1.87
C LEU A 110 -9.05 -6.53 2.77
N GLU A 111 -9.16 -7.80 3.16
CA GLU A 111 -10.20 -8.27 4.07
C GLU A 111 -10.10 -7.55 5.43
N LEU A 112 -8.88 -7.42 5.96
CA LEU A 112 -8.64 -6.70 7.21
C LEU A 112 -8.92 -5.20 7.09
N ALA A 113 -8.66 -4.58 5.93
CA ALA A 113 -8.99 -3.18 5.69
C ALA A 113 -10.51 -2.96 5.69
N ILE A 114 -11.26 -3.82 5.01
CA ILE A 114 -12.73 -3.76 4.98
C ILE A 114 -13.29 -3.97 6.39
N LEU A 115 -12.81 -4.98 7.11
CA LEU A 115 -13.18 -5.21 8.51
C LEU A 115 -12.87 -3.98 9.38
N GLY A 116 -11.70 -3.37 9.19
CA GLY A 116 -11.31 -2.15 9.90
C GLY A 116 -12.28 -1.00 9.68
N VAL A 117 -12.70 -0.75 8.43
CA VAL A 117 -13.69 0.28 8.11
C VAL A 117 -15.03 -0.04 8.78
N ILE A 118 -15.51 -1.29 8.67
CA ILE A 118 -16.80 -1.70 9.26
C ILE A 118 -16.79 -1.54 10.79
N LEU A 119 -15.70 -1.89 11.46
CA LEU A 119 -15.56 -1.75 12.92
C LEU A 119 -15.32 -0.30 13.37
N PHE A 120 -14.98 0.58 12.45
CA PHE A 120 -14.71 1.99 12.74
C PHE A 120 -15.97 2.86 12.61
N LEU A 121 -16.88 2.51 11.70
CA LEU A 121 -18.19 3.15 11.53
C LEU A 121 -19.17 2.73 12.63
#